data_AF-A0A7S7NM40-F1
#
_entry.id   AF-A0A7S7NM40-F1
#
_cell.length_a   1.000
_cell.length_b   1.000
_cell.length_c   1.000
_cell.angle_alpha   90.00
_cell.angle_beta   90.00
_cell.angle_gamma   90.00
#
_symmetry.space_group_name_H-M   'P 1'
#
loop_
_entity.id
_entity.type
_entity.pdbx_description
1 polymer ?
#
loop_
_entity_poly.entity_id
_entity_poly.type
_entity_poly.pdbx_seq_one_letter_code
_entity_poly.pdbx_strand_id
1 'polypeptide(L)'
;MVLVDTSVWIQHLRAGEPKLSALLADGLVVMHPFVLGELACGNLKDRATILSSLGSLPAAQLATHAEVLWLIEDSKLSGRGLGWTDVHLLASSLLSPCEFWTLDKRLFAAASELGLTR
;
A
#
# COMPACT_ATOMS: atom_id res chain seq x y z
N MET A 1 6.31 10.00 -4.87
CA MET A 1 5.64 8.73 -5.20
C MET A 1 4.73 8.35 -4.04
N VAL A 2 3.69 7.57 -4.29
CA VAL A 2 2.69 7.17 -3.30
C VAL A 2 2.47 5.66 -3.37
N LEU A 3 2.71 4.94 -2.26
CA LEU A 3 2.26 3.57 -2.09
C LEU A 3 0.81 3.57 -1.62
N VAL A 4 -0.04 2.91 -2.40
CA VAL A 4 -1.49 2.89 -2.19
C VAL A 4 -1.91 1.53 -1.65
N ASP A 5 -2.49 1.54 -0.46
CA ASP A 5 -3.04 0.37 0.21
C ASP A 5 -4.28 -0.21 -0.51
N THR A 6 -4.57 -1.48 -0.27
CA THR A 6 -5.71 -2.22 -0.85
C THR A 6 -7.04 -1.53 -0.58
N SER A 7 -7.23 -0.90 0.59
CA SER A 7 -8.48 -0.20 0.92
C SER A 7 -8.80 0.93 -0.07
N VAL A 8 -7.80 1.70 -0.49
CA VAL A 8 -7.93 2.79 -1.46
C VAL A 8 -8.20 2.22 -2.86
N TRP A 9 -7.50 1.15 -3.25
CA TRP A 9 -7.75 0.47 -4.52
C TRP A 9 -9.19 -0.06 -4.61
N ILE A 10 -9.70 -0.68 -3.55
CA ILE A 10 -11.09 -1.15 -3.51
C ILE A 10 -12.07 0.02 -3.70
N GLN A 11 -11.84 1.16 -3.05
CA GLN A 11 -12.68 2.36 -3.26
C GLN A 11 -12.63 2.81 -4.71
N HIS A 12 -11.43 2.95 -5.27
CA HIS A 12 -11.23 3.41 -6.64
C HIS A 12 -11.88 2.49 -7.68
N LEU A 13 -11.72 1.17 -7.53
CA LEU A 13 -12.30 0.20 -8.46
C LEU A 13 -13.83 0.11 -8.37
N ARG A 14 -14.43 0.53 -7.25
CA ARG A 14 -15.89 0.53 -7.06
C ARG A 14 -16.55 1.83 -7.52
N ALA A 15 -15.95 2.96 -7.19
CA ALA A 15 -16.59 4.27 -7.33
C ALA A 15 -15.79 5.27 -8.18
N GLY A 16 -14.54 4.97 -8.50
CA GLY A 16 -13.58 5.94 -9.04
C GLY A 16 -13.13 6.90 -7.95
N GLU A 17 -11.83 6.94 -7.68
CA GLU A 17 -11.23 7.92 -6.75
C GLU A 17 -10.42 8.93 -7.57
N PRO A 18 -10.90 10.18 -7.74
CA PRO A 18 -10.27 11.18 -8.62
C PRO A 18 -8.82 11.49 -8.26
N LYS A 19 -8.49 11.53 -6.95
CA LYS A 19 -7.11 11.76 -6.52
C LYS A 19 -6.20 10.63 -6.99
N LEU A 20 -6.66 9.37 -6.92
CA LEU A 20 -5.88 8.23 -7.41
C LEU A 20 -5.74 8.26 -8.93
N SER A 21 -6.80 8.63 -9.67
CA SER A 21 -6.71 8.79 -11.12
C SER A 21 -5.64 9.79 -11.54
N ALA A 22 -5.56 10.94 -10.85
CA ALA A 22 -4.54 11.95 -11.13
C ALA A 22 -3.13 11.42 -10.84
N LEU A 23 -2.92 10.80 -9.68
CA LEU A 23 -1.62 10.20 -9.34
C LEU A 23 -1.18 9.11 -10.33
N LEU A 24 -2.13 8.30 -10.83
CA LEU A 24 -1.86 7.29 -11.85
C LEU A 24 -1.45 7.92 -13.19
N ALA A 25 -2.16 8.98 -13.61
CA ALA A 25 -1.83 9.72 -14.83
C ALA A 25 -0.44 10.37 -14.75
N ASP A 26 -0.06 10.86 -13.57
CA ASP A 26 1.25 11.48 -13.31
C ASP A 26 2.37 10.46 -13.08
N GLY A 27 2.07 9.15 -13.09
CA GLY A 27 3.05 8.09 -12.84
C GLY A 27 3.61 8.09 -11.41
N LEU A 28 2.85 8.64 -10.46
CA LEU A 28 3.29 8.82 -9.07
C LEU A 28 2.92 7.66 -8.15
N VAL A 29 2.11 6.70 -8.61
CA VAL A 29 1.70 5.53 -7.82
C VAL A 29 2.73 4.41 -7.96
N VAL A 30 3.11 3.83 -6.82
CA VAL A 30 3.89 2.58 -6.78
C VAL A 30 3.01 1.42 -6.32
N MET A 31 3.29 0.23 -6.84
CA MET A 31 2.61 -1.01 -6.49
C MET A 31 3.48 -1.85 -5.56
N HIS A 32 2.84 -2.51 -4.60
CA HIS A 32 3.48 -3.51 -3.76
C HIS A 32 2.91 -4.90 -4.08
N PRO A 33 3.75 -5.96 -4.17
CA PRO A 33 3.28 -7.31 -4.51
C PRO A 33 2.15 -7.83 -3.62
N PHE A 34 2.14 -7.47 -2.33
CA PHE A 34 1.07 -7.89 -1.40
C PHE A 34 -0.26 -7.19 -1.67
N VAL A 35 -0.25 -5.90 -2.04
CA VAL A 35 -1.48 -5.20 -2.46
C VAL A 35 -2.04 -5.83 -3.73
N LEU A 36 -1.18 -6.09 -4.72
CA LEU A 36 -1.57 -6.78 -5.95
C LEU A 36 -2.15 -8.17 -5.64
N GLY A 37 -1.53 -8.91 -4.72
CA GLY A 37 -1.99 -10.22 -4.25
C GLY A 37 -3.36 -10.16 -3.58
N GLU A 38 -3.58 -9.21 -2.68
CA GLU A 38 -4.88 -9.01 -2.02
C GLU A 38 -5.98 -8.65 -3.02
N LEU A 39 -5.70 -7.77 -3.98
CA LEU A 39 -6.64 -7.44 -5.06
C LEU A 39 -6.91 -8.66 -5.96
N ALA A 40 -5.89 -9.49 -6.22
CA ALA A 40 -6.05 -10.73 -6.96
C ALA A 40 -6.90 -11.77 -6.18
N CYS A 41 -6.94 -11.74 -4.86
CA CYS A 41 -7.88 -12.58 -4.09
C CYS A 41 -9.34 -12.11 -4.21
N GLY A 42 -9.56 -10.85 -4.59
CA GLY A 42 -10.89 -10.25 -4.75
C GLY A 42 -11.60 -10.59 -6.07
N ASN A 43 -12.88 -10.24 -6.14
CA ASN A 43 -13.66 -10.28 -7.38
C ASN A 43 -13.52 -8.96 -8.15
N LEU A 44 -12.98 -9.03 -9.36
CA LEU A 44 -12.70 -7.89 -10.22
C LEU A 44 -13.40 -8.06 -11.57
N LYS A 45 -14.04 -6.99 -12.05
CA LYS A 45 -14.46 -6.90 -13.46
C LYS A 45 -13.19 -6.80 -14.32
N ASP A 46 -13.20 -7.38 -15.52
CA ASP A 46 -12.06 -7.35 -16.44
C ASP A 46 -10.72 -7.74 -15.79
N ARG A 47 -10.78 -8.74 -14.89
CA ARG A 47 -9.71 -9.16 -13.97
C ARG A 47 -8.34 -9.23 -14.62
N ALA A 48 -8.23 -9.87 -15.78
CA ALA A 48 -6.95 -10.04 -16.48
C ALA A 48 -6.33 -8.68 -16.86
N THR A 49 -7.13 -7.78 -17.43
CA THR A 49 -6.72 -6.43 -17.81
C THR A 49 -6.32 -5.62 -16.59
N ILE A 50 -7.14 -5.62 -15.54
CA ILE A 50 -6.86 -4.85 -14.32
C ILE A 50 -5.56 -5.33 -13.67
N LEU A 51 -5.41 -6.64 -13.42
CA LEU A 51 -4.22 -7.16 -12.78
C LEU A 51 -2.96 -6.95 -13.62
N SER A 52 -3.06 -7.04 -14.96
CA SER A 52 -1.94 -6.73 -15.85
C SER A 52 -1.53 -5.27 -15.78
N SER A 53 -2.49 -4.33 -15.73
CA SER A 53 -2.21 -2.89 -15.62
C SER A 53 -1.66 -2.52 -14.24
N LEU A 54 -2.18 -3.13 -13.17
CA LEU A 54 -1.64 -2.91 -11.82
C LEU A 54 -0.23 -3.49 -11.67
N GLY A 55 0.02 -4.64 -12.29
CA GLY A 55 1.35 -5.28 -12.29
C GLY A 55 2.40 -4.57 -13.13
N SER A 56 2.02 -3.62 -14.00
CA SER A 56 2.97 -2.82 -14.78
C SER A 56 3.33 -1.48 -14.13
N LEU A 57 2.71 -1.15 -12.99
CA LEU A 57 3.07 0.04 -12.21
C LEU A 57 4.50 -0.09 -11.65
N PRO A 58 5.20 1.03 -11.41
CA PRO A 58 6.48 1.02 -10.71
C PRO A 58 6.37 0.27 -9.37
N ALA A 59 7.32 -0.61 -9.08
CA ALA A 59 7.29 -1.41 -7.86
C ALA A 59 7.93 -0.66 -6.68
N ALA A 60 7.32 -0.72 -5.50
CA ALA A 60 7.99 -0.38 -4.26
C ALA A 60 9.07 -1.45 -3.94
N GLN A 61 10.16 -1.03 -3.31
CA GLN A 61 11.14 -1.94 -2.74
C GLN A 61 10.48 -2.82 -1.68
N LEU A 62 10.62 -4.14 -1.85
CA LEU A 62 10.08 -5.12 -0.93
C LEU A 62 10.94 -5.18 0.34
N ALA A 63 10.34 -4.88 1.49
CA ALA A 63 10.98 -5.13 2.77
C ALA A 63 11.24 -6.64 2.97
N THR A 64 12.37 -6.98 3.54
CA THR A 64 12.67 -8.36 3.96
C THR A 64 11.90 -8.70 5.22
N HIS A 65 11.69 -9.99 5.46
CA HIS A 65 11.05 -10.47 6.70
C HIS A 65 11.73 -9.93 7.96
N ALA A 66 13.07 -9.87 7.96
CA ALA A 66 13.84 -9.35 9.09
C ALA A 66 13.64 -7.84 9.31
N GLU A 67 13.60 -7.04 8.23
CA GLU A 67 13.32 -5.60 8.33
C GLU A 67 11.91 -5.32 8.85
N VAL A 68 10.92 -6.12 8.44
CA VAL A 68 9.54 -6.01 8.94
C VAL A 68 9.47 -6.34 10.43
N LEU A 69 10.10 -7.45 10.87
CA LEU A 69 10.16 -7.81 12.29
C LEU A 69 10.90 -6.74 13.11
N TRP A 70 11.99 -6.19 12.58
CA TRP A 70 12.72 -5.11 13.23
C TRP A 70 11.85 -3.86 13.39
N LEU A 71 11.11 -3.46 12.36
CA LEU A 71 10.19 -2.31 12.41
C LEU A 71 9.09 -2.49 13.45
N ILE A 72 8.56 -3.72 13.61
CA ILE A 72 7.54 -4.02 14.63
C ILE A 72 8.05 -3.67 16.03
N GLU A 73 9.28 -4.06 16.34
CA GLU A 73 9.89 -3.82 17.65
C GLU A 73 10.31 -2.36 17.83
N ASP A 74 11.03 -1.80 16.85
CA ASP A 74 11.60 -0.44 16.92
C ASP A 74 10.50 0.63 17.04
N SER A 75 9.45 0.51 16.22
CA SER A 75 8.32 1.44 16.20
C SER A 75 7.16 1.02 17.11
N LYS A 76 7.35 -0.04 17.91
CA LYS A 76 6.36 -0.55 18.88
C LYS A 76 4.99 -0.78 18.24
N LEU A 77 4.95 -1.42 17.07
CA LEU A 77 3.72 -1.63 16.29
C LEU A 77 2.91 -2.84 16.77
N SER A 78 3.48 -3.66 17.67
CA SER A 78 2.81 -4.81 18.27
C SER A 78 1.55 -4.39 19.05
N GLY A 79 0.49 -5.22 18.95
CA GLY A 79 -0.77 -4.98 19.67
C GLY A 79 -1.63 -3.83 19.14
N ARG A 80 -1.25 -3.16 18.05
CA ARG A 80 -2.00 -2.01 17.48
C ARG A 80 -3.14 -2.39 16.55
N GLY A 81 -3.38 -3.69 16.37
CA GLY A 81 -4.40 -4.21 15.46
C GLY A 81 -4.03 -4.06 13.97
N LEU A 82 -2.73 -3.99 13.67
CA LEU A 82 -2.18 -4.07 12.31
C LEU A 82 -1.89 -5.52 11.93
N GLY A 83 -2.16 -5.88 10.68
CA GLY A 83 -1.80 -7.16 10.08
C GLY A 83 -0.34 -7.20 9.61
N TRP A 84 0.13 -8.41 9.28
CA TRP A 84 1.45 -8.60 8.70
C TRP A 84 1.64 -7.82 7.39
N THR A 85 0.63 -7.84 6.51
CA THR A 85 0.64 -7.06 5.27
C THR A 85 0.81 -5.58 5.56
N ASP A 86 0.02 -5.01 6.48
CA ASP A 86 0.06 -3.60 6.85
C ASP A 86 1.49 -3.16 7.22
N VAL A 87 2.15 -3.90 8.11
CA VAL A 87 3.51 -3.55 8.54
C VAL A 87 4.53 -3.74 7.42
N HIS A 88 4.31 -4.72 6.54
CA HIS A 88 5.14 -4.90 5.35
C HIS A 88 5.03 -3.70 4.39
N LEU A 89 3.83 -3.13 4.23
CA LEU A 89 3.63 -1.94 3.41
C LEU A 89 4.28 -0.70 4.04
N LEU A 90 4.19 -0.54 5.37
CA LEU A 90 4.88 0.53 6.08
C LEU A 90 6.40 0.43 5.93
N ALA A 91 6.97 -0.76 6.15
CA ALA A 91 8.41 -1.00 5.96
C ALA A 91 8.86 -0.71 4.53
N SER A 92 8.09 -1.18 3.54
CA SER A 92 8.40 -0.95 2.13
C SER A 92 8.30 0.53 1.73
N SER A 93 7.41 1.29 2.38
CA SER A 93 7.30 2.75 2.18
C SER A 93 8.49 3.52 2.75
N LEU A 94 9.02 3.07 3.89
CA LEU A 94 10.24 3.62 4.48
C LEU A 94 11.49 3.35 3.62
N LEU A 95 11.58 2.15 3.02
CA LEU A 95 12.66 1.79 2.10
C LEU A 95 12.55 2.50 0.74
N SER A 96 11.31 2.79 0.32
CA SER A 96 11.00 3.38 -1.00
C SER A 96 10.57 4.85 -0.91
N PRO A 97 11.26 5.69 -0.11
CA PRO A 97 10.76 6.91 0.55
C PRO A 97 9.57 7.56 -0.17
N CYS A 98 8.39 6.98 0.04
CA CYS A 98 7.15 7.34 -0.63
C CYS A 98 6.09 7.66 0.42
N GLU A 99 5.12 8.46 0.01
CA GLU A 99 3.95 8.67 0.84
C GLU A 99 3.12 7.38 0.90
N PHE A 100 2.49 7.15 2.04
CA PHE A 100 1.62 6.01 2.23
C PHE A 100 0.17 6.47 2.30
N TRP A 101 -0.69 5.88 1.46
CA TRP A 101 -2.11 6.21 1.42
C TRP A 101 -2.97 4.97 1.72
N THR A 102 -3.72 5.06 2.82
CA THR A 102 -4.73 4.08 3.24
C THR A 102 -6.01 4.78 3.70
N LEU A 103 -7.12 4.05 3.68
CA LEU A 103 -8.39 4.45 4.31
C LEU A 103 -8.60 3.78 5.68
N ASP A 104 -7.74 2.83 6.05
CA ASP A 104 -7.79 2.21 7.37
C ASP A 104 -7.24 3.17 8.43
N LYS A 105 -8.05 3.44 9.46
CA LYS A 105 -7.72 4.44 10.49
C LYS A 105 -6.53 4.03 11.37
N ARG A 106 -6.38 2.74 11.67
CA ARG A 106 -5.29 2.24 12.53
C ARG A 106 -3.98 2.25 11.77
N LEU A 107 -4.03 1.81 10.51
CA LEU A 107 -2.87 1.84 9.63
C LEU A 107 -2.45 3.27 9.30
N PHE A 108 -3.40 4.17 9.04
CA PHE A 108 -3.11 5.59 8.86
C PHE A 108 -2.38 6.18 10.06
N ALA A 109 -2.87 5.93 11.29
CA ALA A 109 -2.22 6.44 12.50
C ALA A 109 -0.77 5.96 12.62
N ALA A 110 -0.52 4.67 12.37
CA ALA A 110 0.85 4.12 12.37
C ALA A 110 1.72 4.74 11.26
N ALA A 111 1.19 4.92 10.06
CA ALA A 111 1.90 5.58 8.96
C ALA A 111 2.23 7.05 9.29
N SER A 112 1.32 7.77 9.94
CA SER A 112 1.56 9.14 10.39
C SER A 112 2.66 9.24 11.44
N GLU A 113 2.69 8.32 12.41
CA GLU A 113 3.76 8.26 13.42
C GLU A 113 5.14 7.99 12.79
N LEU A 114 5.17 7.24 11.68
CA LEU A 114 6.36 6.98 10.88
C LEU A 114 6.69 8.10 9.87
N GLY A 115 5.88 9.17 9.81
CA GLY A 115 6.09 10.30 8.91
C GLY A 115 5.80 10.03 7.43
N LEU A 116 5.00 9.00 7.14
CA LEU A 116 4.68 8.53 5.78
C LEU A 116 3.43 9.20 5.17
N THR A 117 2.59 9.86 5.96
CA THR A 117 1.35 10.50 5.47
C THR A 117 1.59 12.00 5.27
N ARG A 118 1.93 12.43 4.06
CA ARG A 118 2.06 13.85 3.72
C ARG A 118 0.96 14.30 2.75
#